data_AF-A0A959NLH9-F1
#
_entry.id   AF-A0A959NLH9-F1
#
_cell.length_a   1.000
_cell.length_b   1.000
_cell.length_c   1.000
_cell.angle_alpha   90.00
_cell.angle_beta   90.00
_cell.angle_gamma   90.00
#
_symmetry.space_group_name_H-M   'P 1'
#
loop_
_entity.id
_entity.type
_entity.pdbx_description
1 polymer ?
#
loop_
_entity_poly.entity_id
_entity_poly.type
_entity_poly.pdbx_seq_one_letter_code
_entity_poly.pdbx_strand_id
1 'polypeptide(L)'
;QYDSQTGKVVSYFPIHTVHQVALAPMALFAAQMASGNNYNKFILKGINWLTENEFLQNQLIDKSNNAIWNKITPVLNSKLYSFINLLGIELKPNIDKLKINYESSSYDFGWILYTFAGRINYSSNEQQEEAYDNLKVFEISKNSNN
;
A
#
# COMPACT_ATOMS: atom_id res chain seq x y z
N GLN A 1 4.89 -12.07 -5.85
CA GLN A 1 4.28 -13.25 -6.49
C GLN A 1 4.50 -14.45 -5.59
N TYR A 2 3.54 -15.36 -5.55
CA TYR A 2 3.59 -16.56 -4.73
C TYR A 2 3.47 -17.79 -5.61
N ASP A 3 4.13 -18.86 -5.21
CA ASP A 3 3.84 -20.20 -5.69
C ASP A 3 2.47 -20.60 -5.13
N SER A 4 1.52 -20.91 -6.01
CA SER A 4 0.14 -21.25 -5.62
C SER A 4 0.03 -22.60 -4.92
N GLN A 5 0.98 -23.53 -5.13
CA GLN A 5 0.99 -24.84 -4.49
C GLN A 5 1.61 -24.78 -3.09
N THR A 6 2.69 -24.02 -2.93
CA THR A 6 3.46 -24.00 -1.67
C THR A 6 3.21 -22.77 -0.81
N GLY A 7 2.60 -21.72 -1.36
CA GLY A 7 2.45 -20.41 -0.71
C GLY A 7 3.76 -19.65 -0.53
N LYS A 8 4.89 -20.14 -1.06
CA LYS A 8 6.19 -19.47 -0.94
C LYS A 8 6.25 -18.22 -1.81
N VAL A 9 6.95 -17.20 -1.33
CA VAL A 9 7.20 -15.98 -2.12
C VAL A 9 8.21 -16.31 -3.23
N VAL A 10 7.76 -16.29 -4.48
CA VAL A 10 8.62 -16.48 -5.67
C VAL A 10 9.29 -15.18 -6.07
N SER A 11 8.62 -14.05 -5.83
CA SER A 11 9.19 -12.75 -6.15
C SER A 11 8.68 -11.68 -5.20
N TYR A 12 9.61 -10.98 -4.58
CA TYR A 12 9.35 -9.88 -3.64
C TYR A 12 9.07 -8.56 -4.35
N PHE A 13 9.45 -8.42 -5.64
CA PHE A 13 9.38 -7.15 -6.37
C PHE A 13 8.88 -7.31 -7.82
N PRO A 14 8.33 -6.24 -8.43
CA PRO A 14 8.04 -4.94 -7.82
C PRO A 14 6.92 -5.03 -6.78
N ILE A 15 7.00 -4.18 -5.75
CA ILE A 15 5.91 -3.97 -4.79
C ILE A 15 5.05 -2.86 -5.36
N HIS A 16 3.86 -3.22 -5.84
CA HIS A 16 2.88 -2.26 -6.35
C HIS A 16 2.06 -1.69 -5.21
N THR A 17 2.02 -0.36 -5.10
CA THR A 17 1.28 0.33 -4.06
C THR A 17 -0.23 0.09 -4.18
N VAL A 18 -0.77 0.03 -5.41
CA VAL A 18 -2.20 -0.27 -5.67
C VAL A 18 -2.66 -1.58 -5.03
N HIS A 19 -1.76 -2.56 -4.89
CA HIS A 19 -2.10 -3.81 -4.21
C HIS A 19 -2.36 -3.59 -2.73
N GLN A 20 -1.62 -2.68 -2.08
CA GLN A 20 -1.78 -2.37 -0.66
C GLN A 20 -2.93 -1.40 -0.40
N VAL A 21 -3.05 -0.33 -1.19
CA VAL A 21 -4.11 0.69 -0.97
C VAL A 21 -5.48 0.28 -1.47
N ALA A 22 -5.59 -0.63 -2.44
CA ALA A 22 -6.86 -0.92 -3.09
C ALA A 22 -7.14 -2.42 -3.19
N LEU A 23 -6.32 -3.19 -3.91
CA LEU A 23 -6.71 -4.57 -4.23
C LEU A 23 -6.78 -5.49 -3.00
N ALA A 24 -5.84 -5.38 -2.07
CA ALA A 24 -5.89 -6.16 -0.83
C ALA A 24 -7.09 -5.76 0.06
N PRO A 25 -7.36 -4.46 0.32
CA PRO A 25 -8.59 -4.05 0.99
C PRO A 25 -9.85 -4.54 0.29
N MET A 26 -9.93 -4.45 -1.04
CA MET A 26 -11.07 -4.96 -1.82
C MET A 26 -11.30 -6.45 -1.59
N ALA A 27 -10.23 -7.26 -1.65
CA ALA A 27 -10.31 -8.70 -1.41
C ALA A 27 -10.73 -9.01 0.03
N LEU A 28 -10.20 -8.27 1.02
CA LEU A 28 -10.55 -8.44 2.42
C LEU A 28 -12.00 -8.01 2.71
N PHE A 29 -12.50 -6.97 2.06
CA PHE A 29 -13.92 -6.60 2.14
C PHE A 29 -14.81 -7.70 1.54
N ALA A 30 -14.44 -8.29 0.40
CA ALA A 30 -15.17 -9.42 -0.17
C ALA A 30 -15.17 -10.63 0.77
N ALA A 31 -14.03 -10.95 1.37
CA ALA A 31 -13.92 -12.03 2.36
C ALA A 31 -14.74 -11.75 3.62
N GLN A 32 -14.76 -10.50 4.10
CA GLN A 32 -15.58 -10.07 5.23
C GLN A 32 -17.07 -10.26 4.94
N MET A 33 -17.54 -9.85 3.75
CA MET A 33 -18.95 -10.05 3.35
C MET A 33 -19.30 -11.54 3.26
N ALA A 34 -18.41 -12.38 2.71
CA ALA A 34 -18.66 -13.80 2.52
C ALA A 34 -18.61 -14.62 3.83
N SER A 35 -17.73 -14.24 4.76
CA SER A 35 -17.48 -15.00 6.00
C SER A 35 -18.14 -14.41 7.25
N GLY A 36 -18.57 -13.14 7.21
CA GLY A 36 -19.02 -12.40 8.39
C GLY A 36 -17.89 -11.96 9.34
N ASN A 37 -16.63 -12.31 9.06
CA ASN A 37 -15.49 -11.96 9.90
C ASN A 37 -15.01 -10.53 9.63
N ASN A 38 -14.54 -9.85 10.68
CA ASN A 38 -13.97 -8.50 10.55
C ASN A 38 -12.48 -8.54 10.20
N TYR A 39 -12.10 -7.94 9.06
CA TYR A 39 -10.72 -7.84 8.60
C TYR A 39 -10.17 -6.40 8.60
N ASN A 40 -10.89 -5.42 9.15
CA ASN A 40 -10.51 -4.00 9.14
C ASN A 40 -9.10 -3.75 9.70
N LYS A 41 -8.71 -4.48 10.76
CA LYS A 41 -7.35 -4.37 11.33
C LYS A 41 -6.25 -4.73 10.32
N PHE A 42 -6.48 -5.72 9.48
CA PHE A 42 -5.51 -6.14 8.46
C PHE A 42 -5.47 -5.16 7.29
N ILE A 43 -6.62 -4.61 6.92
CA ILE A 43 -6.73 -3.53 5.93
C ILE A 43 -5.92 -2.31 6.40
N LEU A 44 -6.17 -1.83 7.61
CA LEU A 44 -5.45 -0.69 8.18
C LEU A 44 -3.95 -0.95 8.30
N LYS A 45 -3.55 -2.16 8.70
CA LYS A 45 -2.14 -2.54 8.74
C LYS A 45 -1.47 -2.43 7.37
N GLY A 46 -2.14 -2.86 6.30
CA GLY A 46 -1.61 -2.75 4.93
C GLY A 46 -1.50 -1.31 4.44
N ILE A 47 -2.47 -0.46 4.79
CA ILE A 47 -2.45 0.96 4.44
C ILE A 47 -1.35 1.70 5.21
N ASN A 48 -1.25 1.49 6.53
CA ASN A 48 -0.23 2.12 7.38
C ASN A 48 1.19 1.72 6.97
N TRP A 49 1.38 0.51 6.44
CA TRP A 49 2.67 0.09 5.90
C TRP A 49 3.19 1.06 4.82
N LEU A 50 2.34 1.76 4.07
CA LEU A 50 2.80 2.72 3.07
C LEU A 50 3.52 3.94 3.66
N THR A 51 3.18 4.29 4.90
CA THR A 51 3.80 5.40 5.66
C THR A 51 4.86 4.93 6.65
N GLU A 52 4.96 3.63 6.91
CA GLU A 52 5.82 3.05 7.96
C GLU A 52 6.72 1.92 7.44
N ASN A 53 6.82 1.75 6.12
CA ASN A 53 7.56 0.64 5.55
C ASN A 53 9.06 0.79 5.82
N GLU A 54 9.68 -0.36 5.95
CA GLU A 54 11.11 -0.53 6.12
C GLU A 54 11.92 -0.07 4.90
N PHE A 55 11.26 0.28 3.79
CA PHE A 55 11.91 0.65 2.54
C PHE A 55 11.92 2.17 2.35
N LEU A 56 13.06 2.70 1.88
CA LEU A 56 13.18 4.03 1.27
C LEU A 56 12.60 5.19 2.12
N GLN A 57 12.68 5.09 3.45
CA GLN A 57 12.30 6.14 4.39
C GLN A 57 10.87 6.69 4.18
N ASN A 58 9.89 5.81 3.91
CA ASN A 58 8.46 6.17 3.81
C ASN A 58 8.11 7.13 2.66
N GLN A 59 8.93 7.18 1.61
CA GLN A 59 8.74 8.10 0.50
C GLN A 59 7.59 7.75 -0.45
N LEU A 60 6.83 6.65 -0.22
CA LEU A 60 5.74 6.20 -1.09
C LEU A 60 4.53 7.15 -1.14
N ILE A 61 4.38 8.00 -0.13
CA ILE A 61 3.32 9.01 -0.08
C ILE A 61 3.97 10.39 -0.10
N ASP A 62 3.65 11.16 -1.12
CA ASP A 62 3.99 12.57 -1.21
C ASP A 62 2.79 13.42 -0.83
N LYS A 63 2.80 13.88 0.42
CA LYS A 63 1.76 14.75 0.99
C LYS A 63 1.72 16.12 0.32
N SER A 64 2.84 16.62 -0.21
CA SER A 64 2.89 17.94 -0.84
C SER A 64 2.13 17.97 -2.17
N ASN A 65 2.15 16.85 -2.90
CA ASN A 65 1.49 16.68 -4.18
C ASN A 65 0.21 15.83 -4.11
N ASN A 66 -0.22 15.43 -2.91
CA ASN A 66 -1.33 14.49 -2.68
C ASN A 66 -1.20 13.21 -3.54
N ALA A 67 0.03 12.72 -3.67
CA ALA A 67 0.38 11.64 -4.57
C ALA A 67 0.77 10.39 -3.80
N ILE A 68 0.33 9.25 -4.32
CA ILE A 68 0.82 7.94 -3.92
C ILE A 68 1.62 7.40 -5.11
N TRP A 69 2.87 7.03 -4.87
CA TRP A 69 3.74 6.54 -5.92
C TRP A 69 3.46 5.09 -6.26
N ASN A 70 3.52 4.78 -7.55
CA ASN A 70 3.04 3.52 -8.12
C ASN A 70 3.69 2.27 -7.53
N LYS A 71 5.03 2.21 -7.46
CA LYS A 71 5.72 0.98 -7.05
C LYS A 71 7.16 1.18 -6.56
N ILE A 72 7.60 0.23 -5.74
CA ILE A 72 9.01 0.01 -5.41
C ILE A 72 9.57 -1.11 -6.31
N THR A 73 10.73 -0.88 -6.92
CA THR A 73 11.42 -1.85 -7.77
C THR A 73 12.92 -1.90 -7.48
N PRO A 74 13.58 -3.05 -7.57
CA PRO A 74 15.03 -3.12 -7.61
C PRO A 74 15.57 -2.39 -8.84
N VAL A 75 16.83 -1.93 -8.76
CA VAL A 75 17.55 -1.38 -9.92
C VAL A 75 17.77 -2.43 -11.01
N LEU A 76 18.02 -3.68 -10.62
CA LEU A 76 18.05 -4.79 -11.57
C LEU A 76 16.63 -5.13 -12.04
N ASN A 77 16.50 -5.61 -13.27
CA ASN A 77 15.21 -5.98 -13.86
C ASN A 77 14.49 -7.05 -12.99
N SER A 78 13.30 -6.72 -12.49
CA SER A 78 12.48 -7.61 -11.65
C SER A 78 12.16 -8.96 -12.31
N LYS A 79 12.08 -9.01 -13.65
CA LYS A 79 11.88 -10.26 -14.39
C LYS A 79 13.06 -11.22 -14.24
N LEU A 80 14.28 -10.69 -14.13
CA LEU A 80 15.49 -11.50 -13.94
C LEU A 80 15.50 -12.16 -12.57
N TYR A 81 15.13 -11.41 -11.51
CA TYR A 81 14.96 -11.98 -10.17
C TYR A 81 13.93 -13.10 -10.14
N SER A 82 12.75 -12.88 -10.73
CA SER A 82 11.72 -13.91 -10.81
C SER A 82 12.18 -15.15 -11.58
N PHE A 83 12.93 -14.98 -12.68
CA PHE A 83 13.45 -16.09 -13.46
C PHE A 83 14.49 -16.92 -12.68
N ILE A 84 15.40 -16.26 -11.97
CA ILE A 84 16.42 -16.95 -11.16
C ILE A 84 15.79 -17.69 -9.97
N ASN A 85 14.80 -17.08 -9.31
CA ASN A 85 14.06 -17.74 -8.23
C ASN A 85 13.26 -18.95 -8.73
N LEU A 86 12.74 -18.91 -9.96
CA LEU A 86 12.07 -20.05 -10.58
C LEU A 86 13.03 -21.23 -10.80
N LEU A 87 14.31 -20.96 -11.03
CA LEU A 87 15.36 -21.99 -11.14
C LEU A 87 15.79 -22.56 -9.77
N GLY A 88 15.11 -22.19 -8.68
CA GLY A 88 15.42 -22.65 -7.32
C GLY A 88 16.61 -21.93 -6.67
N ILE A 89 17.13 -20.88 -7.30
CA ILE A 89 18.22 -20.06 -6.75
C ILE A 89 17.58 -18.87 -6.04
N GLU A 90 17.63 -18.84 -4.71
CA GLU A 90 17.13 -17.71 -3.93
C GLU A 90 18.02 -16.48 -4.12
N LEU A 91 17.64 -15.60 -5.05
CA LEU A 91 18.28 -14.30 -5.23
C LEU A 91 17.44 -13.23 -4.53
N LYS A 92 17.92 -12.79 -3.36
CA LYS A 92 17.32 -11.66 -2.65
C LYS A 92 17.78 -10.36 -3.30
N PRO A 93 16.86 -9.46 -3.67
CA PRO A 93 17.25 -8.15 -4.18
C PRO A 93 17.96 -7.36 -3.08
N ASN A 94 18.95 -6.57 -3.49
CA ASN A 94 19.66 -5.68 -2.58
C ASN A 94 18.71 -4.54 -2.19
N ILE A 95 18.31 -4.53 -0.92
CA ILE A 95 17.34 -3.58 -0.35
C ILE A 95 17.87 -2.14 -0.40
N ASP A 96 19.19 -1.96 -0.36
CA ASP A 96 19.83 -0.64 -0.49
C ASP A 96 19.79 -0.11 -1.93
N LYS A 97 19.45 -0.98 -2.90
CA LYS A 97 19.33 -0.66 -4.34
C LYS A 97 17.88 -0.78 -4.81
N LEU A 98 16.97 -0.19 -4.04
CA LEU A 98 15.57 -0.02 -4.44
C LEU A 98 15.33 1.38 -5.00
N LYS A 99 14.38 1.48 -5.92
CA LYS A 99 13.93 2.74 -6.53
C LYS A 99 12.41 2.83 -6.44
N ILE A 100 11.92 4.05 -6.22
CA ILE A 100 10.50 4.39 -6.35
C ILE A 100 10.24 4.79 -7.80
N ASN A 101 9.15 4.27 -8.38
CA ASN A 101 8.57 4.82 -9.59
C ASN A 101 7.62 5.96 -9.20
N TYR A 102 8.07 7.20 -9.40
CA TYR A 102 7.32 8.43 -9.11
C TYR A 102 6.24 8.74 -10.16
N GLU A 103 5.46 7.72 -10.49
CA GLU A 103 4.31 7.83 -11.37
C GLU A 103 3.06 7.70 -10.50
N SER A 104 2.08 8.57 -10.71
CA SER A 104 0.74 8.43 -10.15
C SER A 104 -0.21 8.15 -11.30
N SER A 105 -0.65 6.90 -11.42
CA SER A 105 -1.53 6.49 -12.50
C SER A 105 -2.99 6.74 -12.12
N SER A 106 -3.76 7.34 -13.04
CA SER A 106 -5.22 7.48 -12.90
C SER A 106 -5.93 6.13 -12.73
N TYR A 107 -5.33 5.05 -13.25
CA TYR A 107 -5.78 3.68 -13.04
C TYR A 107 -5.76 3.28 -11.56
N ASP A 108 -4.66 3.56 -10.85
CA ASP A 108 -4.53 3.21 -9.43
C ASP A 108 -5.56 3.96 -8.59
N PHE A 109 -5.80 5.23 -8.91
CA PHE A 109 -6.82 6.05 -8.27
C PHE A 109 -8.24 5.49 -8.48
N GLY A 110 -8.55 5.02 -9.69
CA GLY A 110 -9.83 4.37 -9.99
C GLY A 110 -10.07 3.14 -9.10
N TRP A 111 -9.05 2.33 -8.86
CA TRP A 111 -9.15 1.19 -7.95
C TRP A 111 -9.35 1.59 -6.50
N ILE A 112 -8.66 2.63 -6.03
CA ILE A 112 -8.86 3.15 -4.67
C ILE A 112 -10.31 3.59 -4.49
N LEU A 113 -10.82 4.43 -5.40
CA LEU A 113 -12.20 4.89 -5.37
C LEU A 113 -13.18 3.71 -5.38
N TYR A 114 -13.02 2.78 -6.31
CA TYR A 114 -13.90 1.62 -6.44
C TYR A 114 -13.90 0.73 -5.19
N THR A 115 -12.72 0.54 -4.59
CA THR A 115 -12.53 -0.27 -3.40
C THR A 115 -13.29 0.29 -2.21
N PHE A 116 -13.29 1.61 -2.03
CA PHE A 116 -13.87 2.26 -0.86
C PHE A 116 -15.28 2.82 -1.08
N ALA A 117 -15.73 2.96 -2.33
CA ALA A 117 -17.06 3.44 -2.67
C ALA A 117 -18.15 2.62 -1.97
N GLY A 118 -18.97 3.30 -1.15
CA GLY A 118 -20.06 2.69 -0.39
C GLY A 118 -19.63 1.74 0.74
N ARG A 119 -18.32 1.62 1.01
CA ARG A 119 -17.75 0.77 2.08
C ARG A 119 -17.15 1.59 3.22
N ILE A 120 -16.88 2.88 2.97
CA ILE A 120 -16.64 3.85 4.03
C ILE A 120 -18.01 4.20 4.61
N ASN A 121 -18.35 3.57 5.73
CA ASN A 121 -19.37 4.12 6.60
C ASN A 121 -18.77 5.39 7.20
N TYR A 122 -19.28 6.55 6.79
CA TYR A 122 -19.19 7.73 7.64
C TYR A 122 -20.02 7.43 8.88
N SER A 123 -19.36 6.91 9.92
CA SER A 123 -19.94 6.79 11.26
C SER A 123 -20.42 8.17 11.67
N SER A 124 -21.73 8.25 11.87
CA SER A 124 -22.50 9.37 12.42
C SER A 124 -21.69 10.31 13.31
N ASN A 125 -21.51 11.55 12.84
CA ASN A 125 -21.27 12.86 13.48
C ASN A 125 -20.33 13.03 14.70
N GLU A 126 -19.97 12.03 15.49
CA GLU A 126 -19.01 12.18 16.61
C GLU A 126 -17.57 11.86 16.19
N GLN A 127 -17.38 10.95 15.22
CA GLN A 127 -16.04 10.61 14.70
C GLN A 127 -15.60 11.55 13.56
N GLN A 128 -16.47 12.45 13.09
CA GLN A 128 -16.07 13.49 12.16
C GLN A 128 -15.13 14.48 12.85
N GLU A 129 -15.39 14.95 14.07
CA GLU A 129 -14.44 15.84 14.74
C GLU A 129 -13.09 15.16 14.99
N GLU A 130 -13.06 13.87 15.35
CA GLU A 130 -11.80 13.16 15.58
C GLU A 130 -11.07 12.75 14.28
N ALA A 131 -11.79 12.37 13.22
CA ALA A 131 -11.18 12.05 11.92
C ALA A 131 -10.75 13.32 11.15
N TYR A 132 -11.52 14.40 11.24
CA TYR A 132 -11.12 15.72 10.74
C TYR A 132 -10.03 16.34 11.63
N ASP A 133 -9.99 16.10 12.95
CA ASP A 133 -8.90 16.59 13.81
C ASP A 133 -7.62 15.77 13.63
N ASN A 134 -7.71 14.47 13.37
CA ASN A 134 -6.56 13.65 12.95
C ASN A 134 -6.06 14.01 11.54
N LEU A 135 -6.93 14.55 10.69
CA LEU A 135 -6.53 15.20 9.43
C LEU A 135 -6.02 16.64 9.65
N LYS A 136 -6.48 17.36 10.69
CA LYS A 136 -5.90 18.66 11.12
C LYS A 136 -4.56 18.50 11.84
N VAL A 137 -4.18 17.32 12.34
CA VAL A 137 -2.77 17.07 12.76
C VAL A 137 -1.81 17.32 11.58
N PHE A 138 -2.29 17.23 10.34
CA PHE A 138 -1.53 17.63 9.15
C PHE A 138 -1.58 19.13 8.82
N GLU A 139 -2.48 19.91 9.43
CA GLU A 139 -2.56 21.38 9.28
C GLU A 139 -2.00 22.16 10.48
N ILE A 140 -2.03 21.63 11.71
CA ILE A 140 -1.65 22.38 12.93
C ILE A 140 -0.12 22.44 13.13
N SER A 141 0.67 21.54 12.55
CA SER A 141 2.15 21.67 12.61
C SER A 141 2.70 22.81 11.74
N LYS A 142 1.85 23.53 11.00
CA LYS A 142 2.22 24.76 10.27
C LYS A 142 2.37 26.02 11.14
N ASN A 143 2.01 26.01 12.43
CA ASN A 143 1.99 27.25 13.25
C ASN A 143 2.82 27.23 14.54
N SER A 144 3.77 26.30 14.70
CA SER A 144 4.74 26.35 15.81
C SER A 144 6.17 26.18 15.29
N ASN A 145 6.63 27.18 14.54
CA ASN A 145 8.04 27.52 14.35
C ASN A 145 8.09 28.94 13.76
N ASN A 146 7.74 29.91 14.60
CA ASN A 146 8.33 31.26 14.57
C ASN A 146 9.39 31.30 15.66
#